data_AF-A0A356J5Y6-F1
#
_entry.id   AF-A0A356J5Y6-F1
#
_cell.length_a   1.000
_cell.length_b   1.000
_cell.length_c   1.000
_cell.angle_alpha   90.00
_cell.angle_beta   90.00
_cell.angle_gamma   90.00
#
_symmetry.space_group_name_H-M   'P 1'
#
loop_
_entity.id
_entity.type
_entity.pdbx_description
1 polymer ?
#
loop_
_entity_poly.entity_id
_entity_poly.type
_entity_poly.pdbx_seq_one_letter_code
_entity_poly.pdbx_strand_id
1 'polypeptide(L)'
;LNLRNTEIKQLPIGLMEVKGSLNISRNPSINLNGYPKKVGGSFLCRSNNIFSPQGMPKEVGGGIYLESNKISSLYGLPDKVTGKLILYTNELKNLDGISKEISGNLELSGNNQLTSL
;
A
#
# COMPACT_ATOMS: atom_id res chain seq x y z
N LEU A 1 2.49 4.86 -14.21
CA LEU A 1 3.78 5.40 -13.76
C LEU A 1 4.59 4.29 -13.10
N ASN A 2 5.76 3.96 -13.65
CA ASN A 2 6.62 2.89 -13.14
C ASN A 2 7.93 3.51 -12.60
N LEU A 3 8.12 3.38 -11.29
CA LEU A 3 9.27 3.84 -10.50
C LEU A 3 9.81 2.67 -9.66
N ARG A 4 9.68 1.44 -10.17
CA ARG A 4 10.22 0.26 -9.52
C ARG A 4 11.74 0.31 -9.53
N ASN A 5 12.38 0.13 -8.39
CA ASN A 5 13.84 0.04 -8.28
C ASN A 5 14.59 1.24 -8.87
N THR A 6 14.14 2.45 -8.53
CA THR A 6 14.74 3.72 -8.99
C THR A 6 15.44 4.48 -7.86
N GLU A 7 15.51 3.91 -6.66
CA GLU A 7 16.06 4.53 -5.45
C GLU A 7 15.32 5.82 -5.03
N ILE A 8 14.07 5.98 -5.47
CA ILE A 8 13.25 7.14 -5.14
C ILE A 8 12.96 7.16 -3.64
N LYS A 9 13.17 8.32 -3.00
CA LYS A 9 12.94 8.50 -1.56
C LYS A 9 11.55 9.03 -1.24
N GLN A 10 10.93 9.73 -2.19
CA GLN A 10 9.57 10.25 -2.07
C GLN A 10 9.01 10.57 -3.45
N LEU A 11 7.69 10.50 -3.60
CA LEU A 11 7.03 10.92 -4.84
C LEU A 11 7.05 12.44 -4.99
N PRO A 12 7.01 12.98 -6.23
CA PRO A 12 6.99 14.43 -6.44
C PRO A 12 5.83 15.09 -5.71
N ILE A 13 6.13 16.12 -4.93
CA ILE A 13 5.11 16.94 -4.27
C ILE A 13 4.26 17.60 -5.37
N GLY A 14 2.94 17.52 -5.23
CA GLY A 14 2.00 18.05 -6.22
C GLY A 14 1.66 17.07 -7.36
N LEU A 15 2.21 15.86 -7.37
CA LEU A 15 1.70 14.78 -8.24
C LEU A 15 0.29 14.41 -7.80
N MET A 16 -0.76 15.05 -8.33
CA MET A 16 -2.12 14.87 -7.82
C MET A 16 -2.73 13.52 -8.23
N GLU A 17 -2.51 13.10 -9.47
CA GLU A 17 -3.14 11.93 -10.06
C GLU A 17 -2.19 11.13 -10.94
N VAL A 18 -2.30 9.81 -10.88
CA VAL A 18 -1.77 8.88 -11.89
C VAL A 18 -2.96 8.17 -12.54
N LYS A 19 -3.24 8.44 -13.82
CA LYS A 19 -4.41 7.86 -14.52
C LYS A 19 -4.39 6.32 -14.60
N GLY A 20 -3.20 5.74 -14.74
CA GLY A 20 -3.00 4.28 -14.75
C GLY A 20 -2.49 3.73 -13.42
N SER A 21 -1.83 2.58 -13.45
CA SER A 21 -1.19 2.00 -12.26
C SER A 21 0.07 2.78 -11.86
N LEU A 22 0.33 2.85 -10.55
CA LEU A 22 1.55 3.40 -9.95
C LEU A 22 2.36 2.25 -9.34
N ASN A 23 3.58 2.05 -9.82
CA ASN A 23 4.50 1.06 -9.24
C ASN A 23 5.71 1.76 -8.63
N ILE A 24 5.84 1.69 -7.30
CA ILE A 24 6.96 2.23 -6.52
C ILE A 24 7.70 1.12 -5.77
N SER A 25 7.53 -0.14 -6.18
CA SER A 25 8.10 -1.29 -5.49
C SER A 25 9.63 -1.30 -5.55
N ARG A 26 10.29 -1.95 -4.58
CA ARG A 26 11.75 -2.11 -4.50
C ARG A 26 12.51 -0.78 -4.38
N ASN A 27 12.03 0.11 -3.55
CA ASN A 27 12.72 1.32 -3.11
C ASN A 27 12.82 1.30 -1.58
N PRO A 28 13.84 0.64 -1.00
CA PRO A 28 13.96 0.42 0.45
C PRO A 28 14.02 1.69 1.32
N SER A 29 14.25 2.85 0.72
CA SER A 29 14.34 4.16 1.37
C SER A 29 13.15 5.08 1.06
N ILE A 30 12.10 4.57 0.40
CA ILE A 30 10.94 5.39 0.04
C ILE A 30 10.07 5.68 1.25
N ASN A 31 9.60 6.92 1.36
CA ASN A 31 8.57 7.34 2.29
C ASN A 31 7.33 7.82 1.51
N LEU A 32 6.15 7.39 1.98
CA LEU A 32 4.86 7.80 1.43
C LEU A 32 4.49 9.18 1.99
N ASN A 33 4.46 10.17 1.12
CA ASN A 33 4.32 11.59 1.51
C ASN A 33 2.92 12.16 1.25
N GLY A 34 1.91 11.31 1.14
CA GLY A 34 0.54 11.70 0.84
C GLY A 34 0.27 12.00 -0.63
N TYR A 35 1.21 11.68 -1.53
CA TYR A 35 1.04 11.79 -2.98
C TYR A 35 1.31 10.45 -3.69
N PRO A 36 0.66 10.19 -4.85
CA PRO A 36 -0.44 10.98 -5.38
C PRO A 36 -1.72 10.88 -4.55
N LYS A 37 -2.68 11.77 -4.79
CA LYS A 37 -4.00 11.67 -4.13
C LYS A 37 -4.84 10.55 -4.73
N LYS A 38 -4.71 10.34 -6.05
CA LYS A 38 -5.47 9.35 -6.81
C LYS A 38 -4.57 8.50 -7.73
N VAL A 39 -4.84 7.21 -7.77
CA VAL A 39 -4.31 6.27 -8.76
C VAL A 39 -5.50 5.60 -9.45
N GLY A 40 -5.67 5.81 -10.75
CA GLY A 40 -6.80 5.24 -11.51
C GLY A 40 -6.68 3.73 -11.71
N GLY A 41 -5.45 3.19 -11.72
CA GLY A 41 -5.18 1.75 -11.75
C GLY A 41 -4.80 1.20 -10.37
N SER A 42 -3.93 0.19 -10.36
CA SER A 42 -3.42 -0.43 -9.14
C SER A 42 -2.27 0.37 -8.52
N PHE A 43 -2.17 0.34 -7.19
CA PHE A 43 -1.03 0.86 -6.43
C PHE A 43 -0.13 -0.29 -5.99
N LEU A 44 1.09 -0.35 -6.53
CA LEU A 44 2.09 -1.38 -6.25
C LEU A 44 3.24 -0.80 -5.42
N CYS A 45 3.31 -1.19 -4.16
CA CYS A 45 4.23 -0.66 -3.15
C CYS A 45 4.88 -1.80 -2.36
N ARG A 46 5.55 -2.70 -3.09
CA ARG A 46 6.06 -3.98 -2.57
C ARG A 46 7.53 -3.85 -2.22
N SER A 47 7.99 -4.53 -1.17
CA SER A 47 9.43 -4.62 -0.85
C SER A 47 10.11 -3.26 -0.63
N ASN A 48 9.50 -2.40 0.19
CA ASN A 48 9.94 -1.01 0.42
C ASN A 48 10.35 -0.71 1.88
N ASN A 49 10.35 -1.69 2.78
CA ASN A 49 10.59 -1.50 4.22
C ASN A 49 9.61 -0.52 4.90
N ILE A 50 8.40 -0.36 4.36
CA ILE A 50 7.40 0.56 4.91
C ILE A 50 6.78 -0.04 6.18
N PHE A 51 6.51 0.80 7.18
CA PHE A 51 5.97 0.40 8.49
C PHE A 51 4.45 0.61 8.63
N SER A 52 3.86 1.48 7.81
CA SER A 52 2.41 1.71 7.75
C SER A 52 2.02 2.24 6.37
N PRO A 53 0.75 2.07 5.94
CA PRO A 53 0.25 2.64 4.68
C PRO A 53 0.02 4.15 4.75
N GLN A 54 0.37 4.81 5.86
CA GLN A 54 0.16 6.25 6.03
C GLN A 54 0.85 7.04 4.91
N GLY A 55 0.09 7.93 4.28
CA GLY A 55 0.58 8.73 3.15
C GLY A 55 0.46 8.04 1.78
N MET A 56 -0.13 6.84 1.70
CA MET A 56 -0.50 6.24 0.42
C MET A 56 -1.62 7.04 -0.30
N PRO A 57 -1.90 6.76 -1.58
CA PRO A 57 -3.01 7.39 -2.28
C PRO A 57 -4.36 7.13 -1.59
N LYS A 58 -5.18 8.18 -1.50
CA LYS A 58 -6.51 8.12 -0.87
C LYS A 58 -7.52 7.35 -1.74
N GLU A 59 -7.39 7.46 -3.05
CA GLU A 59 -8.23 6.77 -4.02
C GLU A 59 -7.37 5.87 -4.91
N VAL A 60 -7.71 4.58 -4.96
CA VAL A 60 -7.09 3.59 -5.84
C VAL A 60 -8.20 2.88 -6.61
N GLY A 61 -8.21 3.02 -7.92
CA GLY A 61 -9.25 2.42 -8.78
C GLY A 61 -9.08 0.91 -8.98
N GLY A 62 -7.87 0.39 -8.76
CA GLY A 62 -7.53 -1.02 -8.84
C GLY A 62 -7.18 -1.65 -7.50
N GLY A 63 -6.24 -2.62 -7.52
CA GLY A 63 -5.76 -3.28 -6.31
C GLY A 63 -4.67 -2.50 -5.59
N ILE A 64 -4.55 -2.75 -4.28
CA ILE A 64 -3.50 -2.23 -3.40
C ILE A 64 -2.57 -3.40 -3.05
N TYR A 65 -1.28 -3.24 -3.34
CA TYR A 65 -0.26 -4.28 -3.16
C TYR A 65 0.85 -3.76 -2.25
N LEU A 66 0.87 -4.25 -1.02
CA LEU A 66 1.75 -3.83 0.07
C LEU A 66 2.56 -5.01 0.65
N GLU A 67 2.67 -6.11 -0.09
CA GLU A 67 3.39 -7.29 0.38
C GLU A 67 4.88 -7.06 0.62
N SER A 68 5.46 -7.89 1.48
CA SER A 68 6.90 -7.90 1.77
C SER A 68 7.42 -6.55 2.28
N ASN A 69 6.68 -5.92 3.19
CA ASN A 69 7.10 -4.72 3.92
C ASN A 69 7.28 -5.05 5.41
N LYS A 70 7.32 -4.03 6.26
CA LYS A 70 7.40 -4.15 7.73
C LYS A 70 6.14 -3.58 8.38
N ILE A 71 5.00 -3.71 7.70
CA ILE A 71 3.75 -3.09 8.14
C ILE A 71 3.27 -3.80 9.40
N SER A 72 3.08 -3.04 10.46
CA SER A 72 2.55 -3.53 11.74
C SER A 72 1.21 -2.90 12.12
N SER A 73 0.75 -1.91 11.35
CA SER A 73 -0.55 -1.25 11.49
C SER A 73 -1.11 -0.86 10.13
N LEU A 74 -2.43 -0.94 9.98
CA LEU A 74 -3.12 -0.64 8.72
C LEU A 74 -3.71 0.77 8.67
N TYR A 75 -3.51 1.59 9.72
CA TYR A 75 -3.91 3.00 9.68
C TYR A 75 -3.28 3.73 8.47
N GLY A 76 -4.14 4.35 7.67
CA GLY A 76 -3.76 5.01 6.43
C GLY A 76 -4.25 4.29 5.16
N LEU A 77 -4.77 3.06 5.27
CA LEU A 77 -5.52 2.45 4.16
C LEU A 77 -6.77 3.30 3.81
N PRO A 78 -7.23 3.27 2.55
CA PRO A 78 -8.53 3.84 2.18
C PRO A 78 -9.68 3.16 2.92
N ASP A 79 -10.76 3.89 3.18
CA ASP A 79 -11.96 3.33 3.83
C ASP A 79 -12.60 2.20 2.99
N LYS A 80 -12.53 2.31 1.66
CA LYS A 80 -13.10 1.34 0.72
C LYS A 80 -12.03 0.87 -0.27
N VAL A 81 -11.93 -0.45 -0.43
CA VAL A 81 -11.07 -1.12 -1.42
C VAL A 81 -11.94 -2.02 -2.29
N THR A 82 -12.14 -1.62 -3.54
CA THR A 82 -12.92 -2.39 -4.52
C THR A 82 -12.10 -3.49 -5.19
N GLY A 83 -10.79 -3.28 -5.30
CA GLY A 83 -9.84 -4.26 -5.82
C GLY A 83 -9.30 -5.22 -4.76
N LYS A 84 -8.20 -5.90 -5.08
CA LYS A 84 -7.48 -6.74 -4.12
C LYS A 84 -6.76 -5.88 -3.08
N LEU A 85 -6.69 -6.35 -1.85
CA LEU A 85 -5.81 -5.83 -0.81
C LEU A 85 -4.78 -6.91 -0.43
N ILE A 86 -3.55 -6.74 -0.90
CA ILE A 86 -2.47 -7.72 -0.73
C ILE A 86 -1.50 -7.23 0.34
N LEU A 87 -1.41 -7.96 1.45
CA LEU A 87 -0.67 -7.60 2.67
C LEU A 87 0.22 -8.75 3.16
N TYR A 88 0.43 -9.80 2.37
CA TYR A 88 1.21 -10.96 2.79
C TYR A 88 2.67 -10.60 3.11
N THR A 89 3.28 -11.35 4.02
CA THR A 89 4.67 -11.15 4.49
C THR A 89 4.88 -9.71 5.00
N ASN A 90 4.20 -9.38 6.10
CA ASN A 90 4.36 -8.16 6.88
C ASN A 90 4.52 -8.54 8.37
N GLU A 91 4.46 -7.55 9.26
CA GLU A 91 4.63 -7.70 10.71
C GLU A 91 3.30 -7.45 11.46
N LEU A 92 2.17 -7.79 10.82
CA LEU A 92 0.84 -7.57 11.39
C LEU A 92 0.60 -8.49 12.59
N LYS A 93 0.09 -7.92 13.68
CA LYS A 93 -0.35 -8.64 14.89
C LYS A 93 -1.87 -8.74 15.00
N ASN A 94 -2.57 -7.76 14.45
CA ASN A 94 -4.01 -7.65 14.35
C ASN A 94 -4.35 -6.89 13.05
N LEU A 95 -5.65 -6.61 12.83
CA LEU A 95 -6.14 -5.87 11.67
C LEU A 95 -6.55 -4.43 12.02
N ASP A 96 -5.95 -3.84 13.05
CA ASP A 96 -6.29 -2.47 13.47
C ASP A 96 -6.03 -1.47 12.33
N GLY A 97 -7.05 -0.67 12.04
CA GLY A 97 -7.01 0.31 10.95
C GLY A 97 -7.24 -0.26 9.55
N ILE A 98 -7.65 -1.53 9.42
CA ILE A 98 -8.03 -2.09 8.13
C ILE A 98 -9.21 -1.32 7.50
N SER A 99 -9.27 -1.31 6.16
CA SER A 99 -10.37 -0.74 5.40
C SER A 99 -11.73 -1.26 5.87
N LYS A 100 -12.72 -0.37 5.97
CA LYS A 100 -14.09 -0.68 6.41
C LYS A 100 -14.84 -1.58 5.42
N GLU A 101 -14.56 -1.42 4.14
CA GLU A 101 -15.15 -2.22 3.07
C GLU A 101 -14.06 -2.73 2.14
N ILE A 102 -13.96 -4.06 2.00
CA ILE A 102 -13.09 -4.72 1.02
C ILE A 102 -13.97 -5.64 0.18
N SER A 103 -14.23 -5.26 -1.06
CA SER A 103 -15.07 -6.06 -1.98
C SER A 103 -14.26 -7.10 -2.75
N GLY A 104 -12.94 -6.92 -2.84
CA GLY A 104 -12.02 -7.86 -3.49
C GLY A 104 -11.35 -8.81 -2.51
N ASN A 105 -10.34 -9.53 -2.99
CA ASN A 105 -9.61 -10.50 -2.15
C ASN A 105 -8.70 -9.78 -1.15
N LEU A 106 -8.73 -10.23 0.10
CA LEU A 106 -7.78 -9.87 1.14
C LEU A 106 -6.77 -11.02 1.32
N GLU A 107 -5.49 -10.72 1.10
CA GLU A 107 -4.40 -11.72 1.26
C GLU A 107 -3.45 -11.30 2.40
N LEU A 108 -3.48 -12.05 3.50
CA LEU A 108 -2.74 -11.77 4.74
C LEU A 108 -1.68 -12.84 5.09
N SER A 109 -1.44 -13.80 4.19
CA SER A 109 -0.56 -14.94 4.47
C SER A 109 0.86 -14.50 4.88
N GLY A 110 1.57 -15.32 5.66
CA GLY A 110 2.94 -15.01 6.09
C GLY A 110 3.09 -13.84 7.08
N ASN A 111 1.98 -13.28 7.60
CA ASN A 111 2.00 -12.46 8.81
C ASN A 111 2.01 -13.37 10.05
N ASN A 112 3.19 -13.89 10.39
CA ASN A 112 3.32 -14.95 11.41
C ASN A 112 2.97 -14.52 12.84
N GLN A 113 2.77 -13.22 13.07
CA GLN A 113 2.38 -12.67 14.37
C GLN A 113 0.88 -12.37 14.47
N LEU A 114 0.10 -12.61 13.40
CA LEU A 114 -1.33 -12.35 13.37
C LEU A 114 -2.06 -13.39 14.23
N THR A 115 -2.59 -12.99 15.37
CA THR A 115 -3.21 -13.90 16.36
C THR A 115 -4.73 -13.93 16.30
N SER A 116 -5.36 -13.05 15.53
CA SER A 116 -6.80 -12.97 15.35
C SER A 116 -7.16 -12.43 13.97
N LEU A 117 -8.30 -12.88 13.44
CA LEU A 117 -8.91 -12.43 12.19
C LEU A 117 -10.31 -11.90 12.47
#